data_AF-A0A645DR99-F1
#
_entry.id   AF-A0A645DR99-F1
#
_cell.length_a   1.000
_cell.length_b   1.000
_cell.length_c   1.000
_cell.angle_alpha   90.00
_cell.angle_beta   90.00
_cell.angle_gamma   90.00
#
_symmetry.space_group_name_H-M   'P 1'
#
loop_
_entity.id
_entity.type
_entity.pdbx_description
1 polymer ?
#
loop_
_entity_poly.entity_id
_entity_poly.type
_entity_poly.pdbx_seq_one_letter_code
_entity_poly.pdbx_strand_id
1 'polypeptide(L)'
;MIRRRMVFPAKSEAFHGKDLRSRVVAWFLKAVGMHPMDRSGGRASAESLVEVSEVLEEGDLLGIYPEGTRSPDGRLYKGKTGVARLTLHSGAPVIPVAMINSQLVKGPFGIPLMRRPGIRIGRPLDFSEYRGRDNDRQVLRWITDRIMAAIAELSGQEYVDVYGTSVKSGNFTPEQLAAKVMARPGLNTPKPPVEVAGPGTES
;
A
#
# COMPACT_ATOMS: atom_id res chain seq x y z
N MET A 1 21.38 -12.57 1.38
CA MET A 1 20.59 -12.56 0.13
C MET A 1 19.20 -13.10 0.46
N ILE A 2 18.13 -12.37 0.14
CA ILE A 2 16.74 -12.86 0.36
C ILE A 2 16.45 -13.90 -0.72
N ARG A 3 16.03 -15.11 -0.34
CA ARG A 3 15.72 -16.20 -1.29
C ARG A 3 14.34 -16.07 -1.93
N ARG A 4 13.43 -15.32 -1.29
CA ARG A 4 12.04 -15.10 -1.72
C ARG A 4 11.99 -14.02 -2.79
N ARG A 5 11.27 -14.26 -3.87
CA ARG A 5 11.06 -13.25 -4.93
C ARG A 5 10.08 -12.20 -4.42
N MET A 6 10.35 -10.94 -4.72
CA MET A 6 9.42 -9.85 -4.45
C MET A 6 8.61 -9.55 -5.71
N VAL A 7 7.29 -9.58 -5.57
CA VAL A 7 6.32 -9.30 -6.62
C VAL A 7 5.58 -8.02 -6.28
N PHE A 8 5.37 -7.15 -7.27
CA PHE A 8 4.56 -5.95 -7.12
C PHE A 8 3.38 -6.00 -8.09
N PRO A 9 2.13 -5.86 -7.64
CA PRO A 9 1.00 -5.83 -8.56
C PRO A 9 1.02 -4.52 -9.34
N ALA A 10 1.01 -4.59 -10.66
CA ALA A 10 1.00 -3.44 -11.55
C ALA A 10 -0.14 -3.52 -12.57
N LYS A 11 -0.64 -2.37 -13.01
CA LYS A 11 -1.70 -2.30 -14.04
C LYS A 11 -1.25 -3.05 -15.29
N SER A 12 -2.08 -3.97 -15.78
CA SER A 12 -1.87 -4.68 -17.05
C SER A 12 -1.59 -3.70 -18.21
N GLU A 13 -2.29 -2.57 -18.25
CA GLU A 13 -2.13 -1.47 -19.23
C GLU A 13 -0.67 -0.96 -19.32
N ALA A 14 0.05 -0.94 -18.19
CA ALA A 14 1.44 -0.48 -18.13
C ALA A 14 2.42 -1.42 -18.86
N PHE A 15 2.00 -2.65 -19.17
CA PHE A 15 2.78 -3.62 -19.94
C PHE A 15 2.50 -3.57 -21.45
N HIS A 16 1.45 -2.89 -21.89
CA HIS A 16 0.95 -2.95 -23.28
C HIS A 16 1.03 -1.63 -24.07
N GLY A 17 1.70 -0.60 -23.55
CA GLY A 17 1.90 0.65 -24.29
C GLY A 17 2.79 0.46 -25.53
N LYS A 18 2.40 1.05 -26.67
CA LYS A 18 3.05 0.87 -27.98
C LYS A 18 4.29 1.75 -28.22
N ASP A 19 4.52 2.77 -27.40
CA ASP A 19 5.63 3.73 -27.58
C ASP A 19 6.94 3.26 -26.92
N LEU A 20 8.08 3.76 -27.42
CA LEU A 20 9.43 3.35 -26.97
C LEU A 20 9.64 3.56 -25.46
N ARG A 21 9.09 4.64 -24.88
CA ARG A 21 9.09 4.90 -23.42
C ARG A 21 8.27 3.85 -22.66
N SER A 22 7.11 3.47 -23.19
CA SER A 22 6.25 2.44 -22.58
C SER A 22 6.87 1.05 -22.66
N ARG A 23 7.65 0.75 -23.71
CA ARG A 23 8.42 -0.49 -23.81
C ARG A 23 9.56 -0.57 -22.79
N VAL A 24 10.26 0.54 -22.54
CA VAL A 24 11.29 0.62 -21.48
C VAL A 24 10.66 0.50 -20.09
N VAL A 25 9.51 1.15 -19.85
CA VAL A 25 8.73 0.98 -18.62
C VAL A 25 8.30 -0.48 -18.47
N ALA A 26 7.65 -1.08 -19.47
CA ALA A 26 7.21 -2.48 -19.42
C ALA A 26 8.36 -3.47 -19.19
N TRP A 27 9.52 -3.26 -19.82
CA TRP A 27 10.72 -4.05 -19.57
C TRP A 27 11.20 -3.90 -18.12
N PHE A 28 11.21 -2.68 -17.58
CA PHE A 28 11.56 -2.41 -16.19
C PHE A 28 10.55 -3.05 -15.23
N LEU A 29 9.23 -2.93 -15.47
CA LEU A 29 8.19 -3.56 -14.65
C LEU A 29 8.37 -5.09 -14.60
N LYS A 30 8.65 -5.73 -15.73
CA LYS A 30 8.97 -7.17 -15.79
C LYS A 30 10.27 -7.49 -15.05
N ALA A 31 11.30 -6.67 -15.19
CA ALA A 31 12.60 -6.86 -14.53
C ALA A 31 12.54 -6.72 -13.00
N VAL A 32 11.62 -5.89 -12.47
CA VAL A 32 11.39 -5.75 -11.02
C VAL A 32 10.32 -6.71 -10.46
N GLY A 33 9.91 -7.73 -11.24
CA GLY A 33 9.00 -8.77 -10.78
C GLY A 33 7.53 -8.32 -10.68
N MET A 34 7.09 -7.34 -11.47
CA MET A 34 5.69 -6.93 -11.42
C MET A 34 4.75 -7.94 -12.10
N HIS A 35 3.69 -8.33 -11.40
CA HIS A 35 2.64 -9.19 -11.94
C HIS A 35 1.51 -8.31 -12.53
N PRO A 36 1.11 -8.54 -13.79
CA PRO A 36 0.03 -7.78 -14.43
C PRO A 36 -1.30 -8.05 -13.72
N MET A 37 -1.96 -7.00 -13.28
CA MET A 37 -3.29 -7.04 -12.65
C MET A 37 -4.24 -6.09 -13.36
N ASP A 38 -5.48 -6.52 -13.50
CA ASP A 38 -6.56 -5.61 -13.84
C ASP A 38 -6.86 -4.72 -12.61
N ARG A 39 -6.91 -3.40 -12.82
CA ARG A 39 -7.28 -2.42 -11.79
C ARG A 39 -8.47 -1.57 -12.25
N SER A 40 -9.32 -2.11 -13.12
CA SER A 40 -10.55 -1.48 -13.60
C SER A 40 -11.61 -1.39 -12.49
N GLY A 41 -11.44 -0.40 -11.59
CA GLY A 41 -12.48 0.02 -10.65
C GLY A 41 -12.37 -0.52 -9.22
N GLY A 42 -13.05 0.17 -8.29
CA GLY A 42 -12.87 0.06 -6.84
C GLY A 42 -12.85 -1.36 -6.25
N ARG A 43 -14.01 -2.03 -6.20
CA ARG A 43 -14.15 -3.37 -5.59
C ARG A 43 -13.39 -4.45 -6.36
N ALA A 44 -13.41 -4.37 -7.69
CA ALA A 44 -12.62 -5.25 -8.58
C ALA A 44 -11.12 -5.18 -8.25
N SER A 45 -10.57 -4.00 -7.99
CA SER A 45 -9.16 -3.86 -7.58
C SER A 45 -8.84 -4.49 -6.22
N ALA A 46 -9.83 -4.73 -5.35
CA ALA A 46 -9.64 -5.44 -4.09
C ALA A 46 -9.76 -6.96 -4.25
N GLU A 47 -10.61 -7.42 -5.17
CA GLU A 47 -10.75 -8.83 -5.56
C GLU A 47 -9.52 -9.31 -6.35
N SER A 48 -8.99 -8.51 -7.28
CA SER A 48 -7.73 -8.84 -7.97
C SER A 48 -6.52 -8.86 -7.02
N LEU A 49 -6.55 -8.08 -5.93
CA LEU A 49 -5.50 -8.18 -4.91
C LEU A 49 -5.54 -9.52 -4.17
N VAL A 50 -6.73 -10.12 -4.02
CA VAL A 50 -6.89 -11.47 -3.46
C VAL A 50 -6.35 -12.53 -4.43
N GLU A 51 -6.55 -12.38 -5.74
CA GLU A 51 -5.97 -13.29 -6.75
C GLU A 51 -4.44 -13.33 -6.68
N VAL A 52 -3.78 -12.19 -6.44
CA VAL A 52 -2.31 -12.15 -6.30
C VAL A 52 -1.83 -12.63 -4.92
N SER A 53 -2.74 -13.02 -4.02
CA SER A 53 -2.35 -13.65 -2.75
C SER A 53 -1.74 -15.05 -2.93
N GLU A 54 -1.95 -15.71 -4.08
CA GLU A 54 -1.30 -16.98 -4.43
C GLU A 54 0.24 -16.89 -4.35
N VAL A 55 0.83 -15.73 -4.66
CA VAL A 55 2.27 -15.47 -4.50
C VAL A 55 2.73 -15.68 -3.04
N LEU A 56 1.87 -15.36 -2.07
CA LEU A 56 2.17 -15.55 -0.66
C LEU A 56 2.10 -17.03 -0.25
N GLU A 57 1.22 -17.81 -0.89
CA GLU A 57 1.10 -19.26 -0.70
C GLU A 57 2.32 -20.01 -1.25
N GLU A 58 2.86 -19.56 -2.39
CA GLU A 58 4.11 -20.07 -2.98
C GLU A 58 5.36 -19.75 -2.14
N GLY A 59 5.19 -19.00 -1.05
CA GLY A 59 6.29 -18.63 -0.17
C GLY A 59 7.10 -17.44 -0.72
N ASP A 60 6.56 -16.65 -1.62
CA ASP A 60 7.18 -15.41 -2.10
C ASP A 60 6.69 -14.17 -1.33
N LEU A 61 7.12 -12.97 -1.74
CA LEU A 61 6.81 -11.70 -1.08
C LEU A 61 5.95 -10.82 -2.00
N LEU A 62 4.88 -10.25 -1.46
CA LEU A 62 4.02 -9.30 -2.17
C LEU A 62 4.22 -7.87 -1.66
N GLY A 63 4.77 -7.00 -2.51
CA GLY A 63 4.99 -5.59 -2.22
C GLY A 63 3.79 -4.73 -2.64
N ILE A 64 3.26 -3.92 -1.72
CA ILE A 64 2.09 -3.07 -1.96
C ILE A 64 2.34 -1.64 -1.48
N TYR A 65 1.92 -0.68 -2.30
CA TYR A 65 1.82 0.73 -1.92
C TYR A 65 0.37 1.01 -1.49
N PRO A 66 0.07 1.09 -0.18
CA PRO A 66 -1.31 1.16 0.31
C PRO A 66 -2.07 2.42 -0.13
N GLU A 67 -1.38 3.53 -0.43
CA GLU A 67 -1.98 4.74 -1.00
C GLU A 67 -2.51 4.55 -2.43
N GLY A 68 -1.94 3.59 -3.17
CA GLY A 68 -2.31 3.27 -4.54
C GLY A 68 -1.85 4.30 -5.59
N THR A 69 -1.07 5.33 -5.21
CA THR A 69 -0.45 6.29 -6.12
C THR A 69 0.81 6.88 -5.51
N ARG A 70 1.73 7.38 -6.33
CA ARG A 70 2.89 8.15 -5.83
C ARG A 70 2.40 9.47 -5.23
N SER A 71 2.95 9.87 -4.08
CA SER A 71 2.67 11.16 -3.49
C SER A 71 2.99 12.32 -4.47
N PRO A 72 2.08 13.30 -4.66
CA PRO A 72 2.33 14.47 -5.50
C PRO A 72 3.37 15.44 -4.90
N ASP A 73 3.53 15.48 -3.58
CA ASP A 73 4.31 16.50 -2.88
C ASP A 73 5.23 15.95 -1.77
N GLY A 74 5.27 14.63 -1.59
CA GLY A 74 6.10 13.99 -0.59
C GLY A 74 5.43 13.76 0.76
N ARG A 75 4.16 14.14 0.93
CA ARG A 75 3.36 13.77 2.10
C ARG A 75 2.82 12.35 1.99
N LEU A 76 2.46 11.79 3.14
CA LEU A 76 1.81 10.48 3.24
C LEU A 76 0.30 10.66 3.18
N TYR A 77 -0.37 9.97 2.26
CA TYR A 77 -1.82 10.08 2.08
C TYR A 77 -2.58 8.88 2.63
N LYS A 78 -3.91 8.99 2.67
CA LYS A 78 -4.82 7.96 3.18
C LYS A 78 -4.65 6.64 2.40
N GLY A 79 -4.37 5.56 3.15
CA GLY A 79 -4.28 4.21 2.61
C GLY A 79 -5.64 3.62 2.21
N LYS A 80 -5.67 2.81 1.15
CA LYS A 80 -6.85 2.07 0.67
C LYS A 80 -7.00 0.75 1.42
N THR A 81 -8.23 0.35 1.70
CA THR A 81 -8.54 -0.85 2.51
C THR A 81 -8.27 -2.20 1.84
N GLY A 82 -7.92 -2.20 0.55
CA GLY A 82 -7.56 -3.42 -0.18
C GLY A 82 -6.37 -4.17 0.45
N VAL A 83 -5.40 -3.45 1.05
CA VAL A 83 -4.27 -4.07 1.74
C VAL A 83 -4.72 -4.86 2.97
N ALA A 84 -5.69 -4.36 3.74
CA ALA A 84 -6.24 -5.06 4.90
C ALA A 84 -7.03 -6.30 4.47
N ARG A 85 -7.80 -6.21 3.37
CA ARG A 85 -8.54 -7.37 2.83
C ARG A 85 -7.60 -8.49 2.44
N LEU A 86 -6.55 -8.18 1.69
CA LEU A 86 -5.50 -9.13 1.32
C LEU A 86 -4.81 -9.73 2.55
N THR A 87 -4.49 -8.90 3.55
CA THR A 87 -3.82 -9.36 4.78
C THR A 87 -4.70 -10.38 5.52
N LEU A 88 -6.00 -10.11 5.65
CA LEU A 88 -6.92 -11.03 6.30
C LEU A 88 -7.20 -12.29 5.48
N HIS A 89 -7.24 -12.16 4.16
CA HIS A 89 -7.43 -13.29 3.25
C HIS A 89 -6.24 -14.25 3.24
N SER A 90 -5.02 -13.72 3.02
CA SER A 90 -3.79 -14.52 3.00
C SER A 90 -3.35 -14.99 4.39
N GLY A 91 -3.76 -14.27 5.45
CA GLY A 91 -3.29 -14.51 6.80
C GLY A 91 -1.80 -14.23 7.01
N ALA A 92 -1.13 -13.60 6.05
CA ALA A 92 0.29 -13.28 6.10
C ALA A 92 0.56 -12.04 6.95
N PRO A 93 1.68 -11.98 7.70
CA PRO A 93 2.07 -10.78 8.42
C PRO A 93 2.49 -9.66 7.46
N VAL A 94 2.17 -8.41 7.82
CA VAL A 94 2.54 -7.24 7.03
C VAL A 94 3.85 -6.66 7.57
N ILE A 95 4.86 -6.48 6.71
CA ILE A 95 6.11 -5.80 7.06
C ILE A 95 6.03 -4.34 6.55
N PRO A 96 5.91 -3.33 7.42
CA PRO A 96 5.90 -1.93 6.99
C PRO A 96 7.26 -1.52 6.43
N VAL A 97 7.28 -0.85 5.29
CA VAL A 97 8.50 -0.36 4.65
C VAL A 97 8.30 1.09 4.22
N ALA A 98 9.23 1.96 4.62
CA ALA A 98 9.26 3.36 4.21
C ALA A 98 10.44 3.62 3.26
N MET A 99 10.14 4.31 2.17
CA MET A 99 11.13 4.84 1.25
C MET A 99 11.57 6.24 1.73
N ILE A 100 12.87 6.42 1.92
CA ILE A 100 13.46 7.68 2.38
C ILE A 100 14.19 8.36 1.22
N ASN A 101 14.01 9.68 1.08
CA ASN A 101 14.62 10.49 0.02
C ASN A 101 14.37 9.96 -1.41
N SER A 102 13.20 9.36 -1.65
CA SER A 102 12.82 8.84 -2.97
C SER A 102 12.30 9.92 -3.94
N GLN A 103 12.34 11.20 -3.54
CA GLN A 103 11.95 12.33 -4.38
C GLN A 103 12.96 12.50 -5.51
N LEU A 104 12.45 12.68 -6.73
CA LEU A 104 13.28 12.96 -7.90
C LEU A 104 13.62 14.44 -7.94
N VAL A 105 14.90 14.76 -7.96
CA VAL A 105 15.41 16.11 -8.22
C VAL A 105 15.90 16.21 -9.66
N LYS A 106 15.79 17.40 -10.26
CA LYS A 106 16.39 17.66 -11.57
C LYS A 106 17.91 17.60 -11.45
N GLY A 107 18.51 16.62 -12.11
CA GLY A 107 19.95 16.46 -12.21
C GLY A 107 20.57 17.25 -13.35
N PRO A 108 21.89 17.11 -13.54
CA PRO A 108 22.58 17.64 -14.71
C PRO A 108 21.89 17.18 -16.00
N PHE A 109 21.80 18.06 -17.00
CA PHE A 109 21.16 17.79 -18.28
C PHE A 109 19.66 17.43 -18.21
N GLY A 110 18.99 17.73 -17.08
CA GLY A 110 17.57 17.43 -16.90
C GLY A 110 17.26 15.98 -16.55
N ILE A 111 18.28 15.16 -16.28
CA ILE A 111 18.11 13.75 -15.90
C ILE A 111 17.60 13.68 -14.45
N PRO A 112 16.45 13.04 -14.16
CA PRO A 112 15.94 12.91 -12.80
C PRO A 112 16.87 12.03 -11.96
N LEU A 113 17.29 12.50 -10.79
CA LEU A 113 18.14 11.78 -9.85
C LEU A 113 17.48 11.67 -8.48
N MET A 114 17.74 10.59 -7.75
CA MET A 114 17.40 10.49 -6.33
C MET A 114 18.64 10.82 -5.50
N ARG A 115 18.51 11.67 -4.49
CA ARG A 115 19.62 12.03 -3.61
C ARG A 115 19.58 11.17 -2.34
N ARG A 116 20.50 10.22 -2.22
CA ARG A 116 20.65 9.31 -1.06
C ARG A 116 19.36 8.53 -0.75
N PRO A 117 18.84 7.74 -1.71
CA PRO A 117 17.68 6.90 -1.45
C PRO A 117 18.00 5.91 -0.33
N GLY A 118 17.05 5.73 0.59
CA GLY A 118 17.14 4.80 1.70
C GLY A 118 15.85 4.05 1.91
N ILE A 119 15.93 2.97 2.70
CA ILE A 119 14.77 2.16 3.08
C ILE A 119 14.82 1.97 4.59
N ARG A 120 13.67 2.14 5.26
CA ARG A 120 13.49 1.77 6.66
C ARG A 120 12.44 0.67 6.74
N ILE A 121 12.78 -0.43 7.42
CA ILE A 121 11.92 -1.61 7.56
C ILE A 121 11.44 -1.68 9.00
N GLY A 122 10.13 -1.83 9.18
CA GLY A 122 9.48 -1.93 10.48
C GLY A 122 9.37 -3.36 11.00
N ARG A 123 8.80 -3.48 12.20
CA ARG A 123 8.45 -4.78 12.77
C ARG A 123 7.25 -5.39 12.01
N PRO A 124 7.20 -6.72 11.84
CA PRO A 124 6.03 -7.38 11.31
C PRO A 124 4.78 -7.05 12.14
N LEU A 125 3.67 -6.79 11.46
CA LEU A 125 2.35 -6.59 12.02
C LEU A 125 1.53 -7.84 11.74
N ASP A 126 1.04 -8.47 12.80
CA ASP A 126 0.11 -9.60 12.72
C ASP A 126 -1.31 -9.11 13.03
N PHE A 127 -2.26 -9.58 12.23
CA PHE A 127 -3.68 -9.28 12.34
C PHE A 127 -4.52 -10.56 12.38
N SER A 128 -3.90 -11.69 12.73
CA SER A 128 -4.54 -12.99 12.87
C SER A 128 -5.79 -12.96 13.77
N GLU A 129 -5.82 -12.07 14.78
CA GLU A 129 -6.98 -11.83 15.67
C GLU A 129 -8.27 -11.37 14.94
N TYR A 130 -8.16 -10.94 13.67
CA TYR A 130 -9.28 -10.48 12.85
C TYR A 130 -9.55 -11.38 11.62
N ARG A 131 -9.02 -12.61 11.59
CA ARG A 131 -9.30 -13.57 10.50
C ARG A 131 -10.81 -13.77 10.31
N GLY A 132 -11.22 -13.95 9.06
CA GLY A 132 -12.64 -14.12 8.68
C GLY A 132 -13.46 -12.81 8.66
N ARG A 133 -12.87 -11.66 9.03
CA ARG A 133 -13.54 -10.34 9.03
C ARG A 133 -13.12 -9.46 7.86
N ASP A 134 -12.76 -10.07 6.72
CA ASP A 134 -12.33 -9.38 5.51
C ASP A 134 -13.44 -8.55 4.83
N ASN A 135 -14.69 -8.71 5.25
CA ASN A 135 -15.84 -7.90 4.82
C ASN A 135 -16.27 -6.81 5.82
N ASP A 136 -15.69 -6.79 7.03
CA ASP A 136 -16.00 -5.78 8.04
C ASP A 136 -15.26 -4.47 7.73
N ARG A 137 -16.01 -3.44 7.33
CA ARG A 137 -15.45 -2.15 6.94
C ARG A 137 -14.69 -1.46 8.07
N GLN A 138 -15.10 -1.62 9.33
CA GLN A 138 -14.43 -1.01 10.47
C GLN A 138 -13.09 -1.69 10.74
N VAL A 139 -13.07 -3.03 10.69
CA VAL A 139 -11.83 -3.82 10.80
C VAL A 139 -10.86 -3.48 9.70
N LEU A 140 -11.31 -3.50 8.44
CA LEU A 140 -10.46 -3.17 7.30
C LEU A 140 -9.85 -1.77 7.40
N ARG A 141 -10.64 -0.78 7.81
CA ARG A 141 -10.17 0.59 8.01
C ARG A 141 -9.13 0.66 9.11
N TRP A 142 -9.41 0.05 10.26
CA TRP A 142 -8.50 0.03 11.40
C TRP A 142 -7.17 -0.65 11.07
N ILE A 143 -7.18 -1.84 10.45
CA ILE A 143 -5.95 -2.54 10.01
C ILE A 143 -5.15 -1.66 9.05
N THR A 144 -5.81 -1.07 8.05
CA THR A 144 -5.13 -0.19 7.09
C THR A 144 -4.51 1.00 7.79
N ASP A 145 -5.21 1.62 8.74
CA ASP A 145 -4.68 2.75 9.51
C ASP A 145 -3.48 2.34 10.38
N ARG A 146 -3.48 1.14 10.96
CA ARG A 146 -2.33 0.60 11.70
C ARG A 146 -1.11 0.41 10.81
N ILE A 147 -1.30 -0.13 9.61
CA ILE A 147 -0.23 -0.28 8.60
C ILE A 147 0.31 1.10 8.20
N MET A 148 -0.59 2.04 7.88
CA MET A 148 -0.20 3.40 7.50
C MET A 148 0.52 4.13 8.65
N ALA A 149 0.09 3.95 9.90
CA ALA A 149 0.73 4.56 11.06
C ALA A 149 2.16 4.05 11.25
N ALA A 150 2.39 2.74 11.07
CA ALA A 150 3.74 2.17 11.11
C ALA A 150 4.62 2.71 9.97
N ILE A 151 4.06 2.89 8.76
CA ILE A 151 4.79 3.53 7.65
C ILE A 151 5.11 4.99 7.98
N ALA A 152 4.16 5.74 8.54
CA ALA A 152 4.36 7.15 8.93
C ALA A 152 5.47 7.30 9.98
N GLU A 153 5.51 6.42 10.98
CA GLU A 153 6.57 6.40 12.00
C GLU A 153 7.95 6.13 11.40
N LEU A 154 8.03 5.22 10.42
CA LEU A 154 9.27 4.93 9.69
C LEU A 154 9.67 6.05 8.74
N SER A 155 8.73 6.69 8.06
CA SER A 155 9.04 7.68 7.03
C SER A 155 9.27 9.08 7.58
N GLY A 156 8.63 9.44 8.70
CA GLY A 156 8.61 10.80 9.23
C GLY A 156 7.85 11.79 8.35
N GLN A 157 7.07 11.31 7.37
CA GLN A 157 6.29 12.16 6.47
C GLN A 157 5.05 12.71 7.18
N GLU A 158 4.67 13.95 6.86
CA GLU A 158 3.40 14.52 7.28
C GLU A 158 2.24 13.72 6.68
N TYR A 159 1.26 13.36 7.52
CA TYR A 159 0.10 12.59 7.09
C TYR A 159 -1.11 13.49 6.81
N VAL A 160 -1.76 13.27 5.67
CA VAL A 160 -2.97 13.97 5.25
C VAL A 160 -4.10 12.95 5.03
N ASP A 161 -5.23 13.09 5.74
CA ASP A 161 -6.34 12.13 5.71
C ASP A 161 -7.26 12.27 4.48
N VAL A 162 -6.65 12.30 3.30
CA VAL A 162 -7.33 12.29 1.99
C VAL A 162 -6.62 11.31 1.06
N TYR A 163 -7.32 10.81 0.04
CA TYR A 163 -6.69 9.95 -0.95
C TYR A 163 -5.80 10.76 -1.89
N GLY A 164 -4.54 10.36 -2.04
CA GLY A 164 -3.58 11.04 -2.92
C GLY A 164 -4.02 11.10 -4.39
N THR A 165 -4.88 10.17 -4.84
CA THR A 165 -5.49 10.23 -6.18
C THR A 165 -6.40 11.44 -6.33
N SER A 166 -7.18 11.79 -5.30
CA SER A 166 -8.06 12.95 -5.32
C SER A 166 -7.28 14.27 -5.29
N VAL A 167 -6.13 14.29 -4.61
CA VAL A 167 -5.22 15.45 -4.63
C VAL A 167 -4.62 15.65 -6.02
N LYS A 168 -4.16 14.57 -6.67
CA LYS A 168 -3.64 14.63 -8.05
C LYS A 168 -4.68 15.11 -9.06
N SER A 169 -5.96 14.82 -8.84
CA SER A 169 -7.06 15.28 -9.69
C SER A 169 -7.41 16.76 -9.48
N GLY A 170 -6.76 17.46 -8.54
CA GLY A 170 -7.03 18.87 -8.26
C GLY A 170 -8.25 19.12 -7.37
N ASN A 171 -8.76 18.10 -6.67
CA ASN A 171 -10.00 18.21 -5.89
C ASN A 171 -9.84 18.97 -4.57
N PHE A 172 -8.64 19.46 -4.24
CA PHE A 172 -8.35 20.12 -2.97
C PHE A 172 -7.48 21.35 -3.16
N THR A 173 -7.82 22.44 -2.48
CA THR A 173 -6.95 23.61 -2.34
C THR A 173 -5.87 23.36 -1.27
N PRO A 174 -4.78 24.14 -1.24
CA PRO A 174 -3.76 24.05 -0.18
C PRO A 174 -4.33 24.18 1.24
N GLU A 175 -5.28 25.09 1.46
CA GLU A 175 -5.93 25.32 2.76
C GLU A 175 -6.78 24.11 3.17
N GLN A 176 -7.49 23.51 2.22
CA GLN A 176 -8.27 22.30 2.46
C GLN A 176 -7.37 21.11 2.78
N LEU A 177 -6.18 21.00 2.17
CA LEU A 177 -5.21 19.97 2.52
C LEU A 177 -4.62 20.19 3.91
N ALA A 178 -4.29 21.43 4.26
CA ALA A 178 -3.79 21.77 5.60
C ALA A 178 -4.80 21.39 6.70
N ALA A 179 -6.09 21.63 6.47
CA ALA A 179 -7.17 21.24 7.37
C ALA A 179 -7.37 19.71 7.50
N LYS A 180 -6.76 18.91 6.62
CA LYS A 180 -6.81 17.44 6.63
C LYS A 180 -5.53 16.81 7.17
N VAL A 181 -4.54 17.62 7.57
CA VAL A 181 -3.34 17.14 8.25
C VAL A 181 -3.74 16.57 9.61
N MET A 182 -3.25 15.36 9.91
CA MET A 182 -3.51 14.69 11.18
C MET A 182 -2.19 14.23 11.80
N ALA A 183 -2.14 14.20 13.13
CA ALA A 183 -0.93 13.79 13.85
C ALA A 183 -0.48 12.35 13.52
N ARG A 184 -1.43 11.47 13.19
CA ARG A 184 -1.15 10.11 12.72
C ARG A 184 -2.33 9.52 11.93
N PRO A 185 -2.08 8.53 11.06
CA PRO A 185 -3.13 7.69 10.51
C PRO A 185 -3.99 7.04 11.60
N GLY A 186 -5.31 7.00 11.37
CA GLY A 186 -6.29 6.43 12.29
C GLY A 186 -6.31 7.03 13.68
N LEU A 187 -6.00 8.33 13.83
CA LEU A 187 -6.07 9.02 15.13
C LEU A 187 -7.44 8.82 15.80
N ASN A 188 -8.51 8.88 14.99
CA ASN A 188 -9.90 8.77 15.44
C ASN A 188 -10.53 7.41 15.09
N THR A 189 -9.73 6.40 14.73
CA THR A 189 -10.24 5.07 14.37
C THR A 189 -10.17 4.14 15.59
N PRO A 190 -11.29 3.81 16.24
CA PRO A 190 -11.28 2.94 17.42
C PRO A 190 -10.83 1.52 17.04
N LYS A 191 -10.18 0.82 17.99
CA LYS A 191 -9.84 -0.60 17.82
C LYS A 191 -11.14 -1.42 17.82
N PRO A 192 -11.45 -2.18 16.75
CA PRO A 192 -12.59 -3.07 16.75
C PRO A 192 -12.41 -4.19 17.79
N PRO A 193 -13.51 -4.67 18.41
CA PRO A 193 -13.43 -5.79 19.34
C PRO A 193 -12.90 -7.04 18.63
N VAL A 194 -12.14 -7.87 19.34
CA VAL A 194 -11.74 -9.21 18.89
C VAL A 194 -12.86 -10.16 19.27
N GLU A 195 -13.33 -10.97 18.32
CA GLU A 195 -14.26 -12.05 18.68
C GLU A 195 -13.47 -13.10 19.46
N VAL A 196 -13.77 -13.20 20.76
CA VAL A 196 -13.27 -14.31 21.56
C VAL A 196 -14.09 -15.52 21.12
N ALA A 197 -13.43 -16.56 20.59
CA ALA A 197 -14.10 -17.83 20.33
C ALA A 197 -14.83 -18.22 21.63
N GLY A 198 -16.17 -18.28 21.59
CA GLY A 198 -16.95 -18.77 22.72
C GLY A 198 -16.44 -20.16 23.11
N PRO A 199 -16.53 -20.55 24.39
CA PRO A 199 -16.16 -21.90 24.79
C PRO A 199 -16.91 -22.88 23.89
N GLY A 200 -16.16 -23.67 23.12
CA GLY A 200 -16.73 -24.64 22.20
C GLY A 200 -17.75 -25.47 22.94
N THR A 201 -18.99 -25.45 22.48
CA THR A 201 -19.95 -26.48 22.83
C THR A 201 -19.42 -27.79 22.27
N GLU A 202 -18.66 -28.52 23.09
CA GLU A 202 -18.51 -29.95 22.94
C GLU A 202 -19.93 -30.53 22.98
N SER A 203 -20.36 -31.14 21.87
CA SER A 203 -21.55 -31.98 21.77
C SER A 203 -21.17 -33.25 21.04
#